data_AF-A0A7C4Q3G9-F1
#
_entry.id   AF-A0A7C4Q3G9-F1
#
_cell.length_a   1.000
_cell.length_b   1.000
_cell.length_c   1.000
_cell.angle_alpha   90.00
_cell.angle_beta   90.00
_cell.angle_gamma   90.00
#
_symmetry.space_group_name_H-M   'P 1'
#
loop_
_entity.id
_entity.type
_entity.pdbx_description
1 polymer ?
#
loop_
_entity_poly.entity_id
_entity_poly.type
_entity_poly.pdbx_seq_one_letter_code
_entity_poly.pdbx_strand_id
1 'polypeptide(L)'
;EVLYQEALLSIIKHPEELVRLTVEELGVEADGLVIFSGTVPLKTEKVIFGDSFRFELVDPVLGRKLEFRYKVKVLPVVRGVSH
;
A
#
# COMPACT_ATOMS: atom_id res chain seq x y z
N GLU A 1 18.99 0.32 -5.31
CA GLU A 1 17.53 0.37 -5.15
C GLU A 1 16.91 0.74 -6.49
N VAL A 2 15.73 0.24 -6.83
CA VAL A 2 14.99 0.60 -8.05
C VAL A 2 13.78 1.41 -7.63
N LEU A 3 13.57 2.59 -8.21
CA LEU A 3 12.38 3.39 -7.97
C LEU A 3 11.17 2.67 -8.60
N TYR A 4 10.45 1.90 -7.78
CA TYR A 4 9.39 1.03 -8.25
C TYR A 4 8.07 1.77 -8.46
N GLN A 5 7.73 2.68 -7.55
CA GLN A 5 6.49 3.43 -7.48
C GLN A 5 6.76 4.81 -6.87
N GLU A 6 6.18 5.87 -7.44
CA GLU A 6 6.27 7.23 -6.90
C GLU A 6 5.14 8.10 -7.44
N ALA A 7 4.37 8.72 -6.55
CA ALA A 7 3.40 9.75 -6.89
C ALA A 7 3.04 10.59 -5.65
N LEU A 8 2.34 11.69 -5.87
CA LEU A 8 1.70 12.46 -4.80
C LEU A 8 0.48 11.71 -4.25
N LEU A 9 0.20 11.84 -2.95
CA LEU A 9 -1.02 11.27 -2.35
C LEU A 9 -2.31 11.79 -2.98
N SER A 10 -2.29 12.95 -3.63
CA SER A 10 -3.46 13.53 -4.30
C SER A 10 -4.01 12.69 -5.46
N ILE A 11 -3.26 11.70 -5.95
CA ILE A 11 -3.78 10.76 -6.96
C ILE A 11 -4.67 9.66 -6.35
N ILE A 12 -4.57 9.46 -5.04
CA ILE A 12 -5.39 8.55 -4.27
C ILE A 12 -6.63 9.32 -3.79
N LYS A 13 -7.77 8.63 -3.67
CA LYS A 13 -9.01 9.23 -3.18
C LYS A 13 -8.80 9.80 -1.77
N HIS A 14 -9.35 10.99 -1.51
CA HIS A 14 -9.16 11.68 -0.24
C HIS A 14 -9.66 10.82 0.94
N PRO A 15 -9.00 10.84 2.12
CA PRO A 15 -9.41 10.04 3.26
C PRO A 15 -10.89 10.21 3.68
N GLU A 16 -11.42 11.43 3.65
CA GLU A 16 -12.84 11.67 3.99
C GLU A 16 -13.80 10.94 3.04
N GLU A 17 -13.49 10.94 1.75
CA GLU A 17 -14.28 10.23 0.74
C GLU A 17 -14.21 8.71 0.94
N LEU A 18 -13.04 8.18 1.29
CA LEU A 18 -12.87 6.77 1.59
C LEU A 18 -13.68 6.35 2.83
N VAL A 19 -13.68 7.18 3.87
CA VAL A 19 -14.47 6.95 5.08
C VAL A 19 -15.97 7.01 4.76
N ARG A 20 -16.43 8.02 4.02
CA ARG A 20 -17.84 8.12 3.61
C ARG A 20 -18.29 6.87 2.85
N LEU A 21 -17.56 6.48 1.81
CA LEU A 21 -17.87 5.31 1.00
C LEU A 21 -17.91 4.02 1.85
N THR A 22 -17.01 3.88 2.82
CA THR A 22 -16.86 2.62 3.57
C THR A 22 -17.80 2.53 4.76
N VAL A 23 -17.90 3.59 5.57
CA VAL A 23 -18.66 3.58 6.81
C VAL A 23 -20.12 3.96 6.57
N GLU A 24 -20.36 5.01 5.78
CA GLU A 24 -21.72 5.54 5.59
C GLU A 24 -22.47 4.78 4.50
N GLU A 25 -21.84 4.57 3.35
CA GLU A 25 -22.53 3.96 2.19
C GLU A 25 -22.54 2.42 2.26
N LEU A 26 -21.44 1.79 2.70
CA LEU A 26 -21.35 0.34 2.85
C LEU A 26 -21.71 -0.17 4.25
N GLY A 27 -21.86 0.72 5.25
CA GLY A 27 -22.26 0.35 6.60
C GLY A 27 -21.20 -0.43 7.39
N VAL A 28 -19.91 -0.28 7.06
CA VAL A 28 -18.83 -0.98 7.78
C VAL A 28 -18.56 -0.30 9.11
N GLU A 29 -18.45 -1.08 10.20
CA GLU A 29 -18.09 -0.55 11.52
C GLU A 29 -16.67 0.05 11.50
N ALA A 30 -16.52 1.22 12.12
CA ALA A 30 -15.28 1.99 12.05
C ALA A 30 -14.21 1.55 13.06
N ASP A 31 -14.58 0.89 14.17
CA ASP A 31 -13.61 0.54 15.21
C ASP A 31 -12.61 -0.50 14.70
N GLY A 32 -11.32 -0.16 14.76
CA GLY A 32 -10.25 -1.00 14.21
C GLY A 32 -10.22 -1.10 12.67
N LEU A 33 -11.02 -0.32 11.94
CA LEU A 33 -11.08 -0.37 10.49
C LEU A 33 -9.78 0.13 9.85
N VAL A 34 -9.23 -0.67 8.93
CA VAL A 34 -8.09 -0.28 8.08
C VAL A 34 -8.53 -0.28 6.62
N ILE A 35 -8.44 0.88 5.98
CA ILE A 35 -8.78 1.05 4.56
C ILE A 35 -7.50 1.07 3.74
N PHE A 36 -7.32 0.08 2.88
CA PHE A 36 -6.27 0.08 1.87
C PHE A 36 -6.74 0.90 0.66
N SER A 37 -6.29 2.15 0.58
CA SER A 37 -6.75 3.17 -0.38
C SER A 37 -6.30 2.93 -1.84
N GLY A 38 -5.83 1.72 -2.17
CA GLY A 38 -5.18 1.41 -3.44
C GLY A 38 -3.67 1.72 -3.45
N THR A 39 -3.09 1.69 -4.64
CA THR A 39 -1.65 1.90 -4.87
C THR A 39 -1.42 2.82 -6.06
N VAL A 40 -0.21 3.36 -6.18
CA VAL A 40 0.18 4.28 -7.26
C VAL A 40 0.73 3.50 -8.47
N PRO A 41 0.72 4.06 -9.69
CA PRO A 41 1.26 3.36 -10.86
C PRO A 41 2.74 2.98 -10.71
N LEU A 42 3.13 1.87 -11.33
CA LEU A 42 4.54 1.48 -11.43
C LEU A 42 5.32 2.49 -12.27
N LYS A 43 6.57 2.75 -11.87
CA LYS A 43 7.57 3.46 -12.67
C LYS A 43 8.40 2.53 -13.55
N THR A 44 8.18 1.22 -13.42
CA THR A 44 8.89 0.17 -14.13
C THR A 44 7.98 -0.46 -15.18
N GLU A 45 8.57 -1.00 -16.25
CA GLU A 45 7.81 -1.63 -17.35
C GLU A 45 7.13 -2.94 -16.93
N LYS A 46 7.68 -3.61 -15.92
CA LYS A 46 7.26 -4.93 -15.48
C LYS A 46 7.23 -4.97 -13.96
N VAL A 47 6.38 -5.84 -13.42
CA VAL A 47 6.40 -6.18 -12.00
C VAL A 47 7.76 -6.79 -11.65
N ILE A 48 8.35 -6.30 -10.56
CA ILE A 48 9.64 -6.78 -10.07
C ILE A 48 9.41 -7.55 -8.78
N PHE A 49 9.91 -8.79 -8.73
CA PHE A 49 10.03 -9.54 -7.49
C PHE A 49 11.37 -9.19 -6.82
N GLY A 50 11.32 -8.41 -5.73
CA GLY A 50 12.48 -8.01 -4.95
C GLY A 50 12.73 -8.91 -3.74
N ASP A 51 13.97 -8.98 -3.27
CA ASP A 51 14.34 -9.63 -2.00
C ASP A 51 14.11 -8.72 -0.77
N SER A 52 13.88 -7.44 -1.01
CA SER A 52 13.69 -6.41 -0.02
C SER A 52 12.96 -5.22 -0.63
N PHE A 53 12.19 -4.52 0.21
CA PHE A 53 11.46 -3.33 -0.17
C PHE A 53 11.67 -2.23 0.87
N ARG A 54 11.66 -0.99 0.40
CA ARG A 54 11.67 0.23 1.21
C ARG A 54 10.60 1.17 0.66
N PHE A 55 9.96 1.89 1.56
CA PHE A 55 8.91 2.86 1.26
C PHE A 55 9.13 4.11 2.08
N GLU A 56 8.82 5.24 1.48
CA GLU A 56 8.83 6.54 2.15
C GLU A 56 7.53 7.27 1.86
N LEU A 57 6.99 7.93 2.88
CA LEU A 57 5.95 8.94 2.72
C LEU A 57 6.49 10.26 3.28
N VAL A 58 6.64 11.24 2.40
CA VAL A 58 7.25 12.53 2.74
C VAL A 58 6.17 13.59 2.80
N ASP A 59 6.16 14.36 3.88
CA ASP A 59 5.40 15.60 4.04
C ASP A 59 6.38 16.77 3.84
N PRO A 60 6.45 17.36 2.62
CA PRO A 60 7.43 18.39 2.32
C PRO A 60 7.09 19.73 2.98
N VAL A 61 5.84 19.94 3.43
CA VAL A 61 5.41 21.18 4.07
C VAL A 61 5.93 21.24 5.51
N LEU A 62 5.80 20.13 6.23
CA LEU A 62 6.27 20.03 7.61
C LEU A 62 7.69 19.46 7.74
N GLY A 63 8.31 19.07 6.63
CA GLY A 63 9.69 18.55 6.62
C GLY A 63 9.87 17.23 7.35
N ARG A 64 8.82 16.38 7.38
CA ARG A 64 8.83 15.08 8.07
C ARG A 64 8.63 13.94 7.10
N LYS A 65 9.08 12.73 7.48
CA LYS A 65 8.90 11.53 6.69
C LYS A 65 8.59 10.30 7.54
N LEU A 66 7.77 9.41 7.00
CA LEU A 66 7.69 8.01 7.44
C LEU A 66 8.57 7.16 6.52
N GLU A 67 9.36 6.27 7.09
CA GLU A 67 10.22 5.35 6.35
C GLU A 67 10.04 3.94 6.90
N PHE A 68 9.90 2.97 6.00
CA PHE A 68 9.80 1.56 6.37
C PHE A 68 10.59 0.69 5.40
N ARG A 69 11.14 -0.42 5.92
CA ARG A 69 11.86 -1.42 5.14
C ARG A 69 11.51 -2.82 5.64
N TYR A 70 11.38 -3.77 4.72
CA TYR A 70 11.32 -5.19 5.05
C TYR A 70 12.10 -6.03 4.06
N LYS A 71 12.49 -7.25 4.49
CA LYS A 71 13.05 -8.29 3.63
C LYS A 71 11.96 -9.29 3.28
N VAL A 72 11.97 -9.79 2.05
CA VAL A 72 11.04 -10.82 1.60
C VAL A 72 11.55 -12.18 2.04
N LYS A 73 10.67 -12.96 2.67
CA LYS A 73 10.89 -14.38 2.93
C LYS A 73 10.00 -15.18 1.98
N VAL A 74 10.61 -15.89 1.04
CA VAL A 74 9.89 -16.78 0.14
C VAL A 74 9.31 -17.95 0.94
N LEU A 75 7.99 -18.14 0.84
CA LEU A 75 7.32 -19.26 1.48
C LEU A 75 7.42 -20.52 0.61
N PRO A 76 7.58 -21.71 1.20
CA PRO A 76 7.56 -22.95 0.44
C PRO A 76 6.17 -23.16 -0.18
N VAL A 77 6.12 -23.69 -1.40
CA VAL A 77 4.86 -24.05 -2.06
C VAL A 77 4.28 -25.29 -1.36
N VAL A 78 3.15 -25.12 -0.67
CA VAL A 78 2.35 -26.25 -0.18
C VAL A 78 1.36 -26.62 -1.28
N ARG A 79 1.58 -27.74 -1.97
CA ARG A 79 0.56 -28.31 -2.84
C ARG A 79 -0.48 -28.98 -1.95
N GLY A 80 -1.70 -28.44 -1.91
CA GLY A 80 -2.81 -29.09 -1.21
C GLY A 80 -3.00 -30.50 -1.75
N VAL A 81 -3.02 -31.50 -0.86
CA VAL A 81 -3.42 -32.85 -1.21
C VAL A 81 -4.94 -32.80 -1.38
N SER A 82 -5.41 -32.91 -2.61
CA SER A 82 -6.83 -33.11 -2.89
C SER A 82 -7.24 -34.46 -2.31
N HIS A 83 -8.16 -34.46 -1.35
CA HIS A 83 -8.93 -35.64 -0.96
C HIS A 83 -10.12 -35.79 -1.90
#